data_AF-A0A9E4ZLS4-F1
#
_entry.id   AF-A0A9E4ZLS4-F1
#
_cell.length_a   1.000
_cell.length_b   1.000
_cell.length_c   1.000
_cell.angle_alpha   90.00
_cell.angle_beta   90.00
_cell.angle_gamma   90.00
#
_symmetry.space_group_name_H-M   'P 1'
#
loop_
_entity.id
_entity.type
_entity.pdbx_description
1 polymer ?
#
loop_
_entity_poly.entity_id
_entity_poly.type
_entity_poly.pdbx_seq_one_letter_code
_entity_poly.pdbx_strand_id
1 'polypeptide(L)'
;MNLDEYGALYGEALSLARIAVPDGTSLSRAAGEVIEMAAAYHSDGFAFLRAGDRVNALAAFAYGLGWLDAGSRLGLLAPSLAHPPETVDAGIPESQAAHLDEKTHRYRRMLDAALAGVEAAADEASSLQAAAGEFYSAARGWYAQGAACLDAGDRAAALARFSYGYAWLDAGIRAGLFRITGERGLFTV
;
A
#
# COMPACT_ATOMS: atom_id res chain seq x y z
N MET A 1 12.21 6.86 -12.26
CA MET A 1 11.07 6.34 -13.04
C MET A 1 9.97 7.38 -12.99
N ASN A 2 9.43 7.78 -14.14
CA ASN A 2 8.28 8.70 -14.17
C ASN A 2 6.97 7.97 -13.80
N LEU A 3 5.87 8.72 -13.65
CA LEU A 3 4.60 8.15 -13.20
C LEU A 3 3.98 7.14 -14.20
N ASP A 4 4.16 7.37 -15.50
CA ASP A 4 3.68 6.48 -16.56
C ASP A 4 4.46 5.15 -16.55
N GLU A 5 5.79 5.22 -16.43
CA GLU A 5 6.66 4.06 -16.27
C GLU A 5 6.34 3.29 -14.97
N TYR A 6 5.99 4.01 -13.90
CA TYR A 6 5.61 3.39 -12.62
C TYR A 6 4.30 2.61 -12.74
N GLY A 7 3.30 3.16 -13.43
CA GLY A 7 2.06 2.44 -13.76
C GLY A 7 2.29 1.24 -14.68
N ALA A 8 3.23 1.33 -15.63
CA ALA A 8 3.58 0.23 -16.52
C ALA A 8 4.27 -0.91 -15.76
N LEU A 9 5.26 -0.59 -14.91
CA LEU A 9 5.89 -1.56 -13.99
C LEU A 9 4.86 -2.25 -13.11
N TYR A 10 3.89 -1.49 -12.59
CA TYR A 10 2.82 -2.07 -11.80
C TYR A 10 1.97 -3.06 -12.64
N GLY A 11 1.61 -2.70 -13.87
CA GLY A 11 0.89 -3.60 -14.77
C GLY A 11 1.63 -4.90 -15.03
N GLU A 12 2.95 -4.82 -15.24
CA GLU A 12 3.80 -5.99 -15.40
C GLU A 12 3.80 -6.87 -14.14
N ALA A 13 4.06 -6.27 -12.97
CA ALA A 13 4.05 -6.97 -11.68
C ALA A 13 2.72 -7.69 -11.42
N LEU A 14 1.60 -7.01 -11.68
CA LEU A 14 0.25 -7.57 -11.54
C LEU A 14 0.02 -8.73 -12.52
N SER A 15 0.47 -8.61 -13.78
CA SER A 15 0.32 -9.66 -14.79
C SER A 15 1.12 -10.93 -14.46
N LEU A 16 2.21 -10.80 -13.70
CA LEU A 16 3.07 -11.89 -13.26
C LEU A 16 2.62 -12.48 -11.92
N ALA A 17 1.80 -11.77 -11.15
CA ALA A 17 1.31 -12.24 -9.85
C ALA A 17 0.50 -13.54 -10.00
N ARG A 18 0.81 -14.54 -9.17
CA ARG A 18 0.12 -15.84 -9.12
C ARG A 18 -0.24 -16.16 -7.68
N ILE A 19 -1.43 -16.70 -7.46
CA ILE A 19 -1.84 -17.22 -6.15
C ILE A 19 -0.96 -18.44 -5.83
N ALA A 20 -0.35 -18.45 -4.64
CA ALA A 20 0.52 -19.55 -4.20
C ALA A 20 -0.22 -20.60 -3.36
N VAL A 21 -1.35 -20.22 -2.76
CA VAL A 21 -2.15 -21.09 -1.90
C VAL A 21 -3.14 -21.94 -2.72
N PRO A 22 -3.47 -23.18 -2.31
CA PRO A 22 -4.39 -24.02 -3.08
C PRO A 22 -5.80 -23.44 -3.20
N ASP A 23 -6.40 -23.59 -4.38
CA ASP A 23 -7.76 -23.14 -4.66
C ASP A 23 -8.79 -23.77 -3.70
N GLY A 24 -9.80 -22.97 -3.32
CA GLY A 24 -10.88 -23.39 -2.43
C GLY A 24 -10.52 -23.41 -0.95
N THR A 25 -9.29 -23.06 -0.57
CA THR A 25 -8.89 -22.93 0.83
C THR A 25 -9.27 -21.56 1.40
N SER A 26 -9.36 -21.42 2.73
CA SER A 26 -9.63 -20.12 3.35
C SER A 26 -8.61 -19.05 2.95
N LEU A 27 -7.35 -19.44 2.72
CA LEU A 27 -6.31 -18.52 2.29
C LEU A 27 -6.43 -18.13 0.80
N SER A 28 -7.02 -18.97 -0.05
CA SER A 28 -7.21 -18.61 -1.46
C SER A 28 -8.17 -17.43 -1.61
N ARG A 29 -9.12 -17.28 -0.68
CA ARG A 29 -9.96 -16.08 -0.63
C ARG A 29 -9.13 -14.83 -0.33
N ALA A 30 -8.30 -14.86 0.71
CA ALA A 30 -7.44 -13.73 1.06
C ALA A 30 -6.47 -13.38 -0.10
N ALA A 31 -5.91 -14.39 -0.78
CA ALA A 31 -5.06 -14.17 -1.95
C ALA A 31 -5.83 -13.53 -3.11
N GLY A 32 -7.09 -13.95 -3.35
CA GLY A 32 -7.97 -13.33 -4.33
C GLY A 32 -8.27 -11.86 -4.02
N GLU A 33 -8.54 -11.54 -2.75
CA GLU A 33 -8.78 -10.16 -2.32
C GLU A 33 -7.53 -9.27 -2.53
N VAL A 34 -6.31 -9.78 -2.30
CA VAL A 34 -5.08 -9.04 -2.62
C VAL A 34 -5.00 -8.69 -4.12
N ILE A 35 -5.27 -9.67 -5.00
CA ILE A 35 -5.23 -9.44 -6.45
C ILE A 35 -6.33 -8.48 -6.89
N GLU A 36 -7.53 -8.61 -6.33
CA GLU A 36 -8.66 -7.72 -6.61
C GLU A 36 -8.33 -6.27 -6.24
N MET A 37 -7.83 -6.06 -5.02
CA MET A 37 -7.43 -4.73 -4.54
C MET A 37 -6.31 -4.15 -5.39
N ALA A 38 -5.29 -4.94 -5.72
CA ALA A 38 -4.22 -4.49 -6.61
C ALA A 38 -4.77 -4.12 -8.01
N ALA A 39 -5.59 -4.97 -8.62
CA ALA A 39 -6.16 -4.68 -9.94
C ALA A 39 -7.04 -3.42 -9.95
N ALA A 40 -7.84 -3.20 -8.90
CA ALA A 40 -8.66 -2.01 -8.76
C ALA A 40 -7.81 -0.74 -8.72
N TYR A 41 -6.79 -0.69 -7.86
CA TYR A 41 -5.93 0.50 -7.72
C TYR A 41 -4.99 0.72 -8.91
N HIS A 42 -4.63 -0.33 -9.65
CA HIS A 42 -3.98 -0.19 -10.96
C HIS A 42 -4.88 0.54 -11.96
N SER A 43 -6.13 0.10 -12.08
CA SER A 43 -7.13 0.72 -12.97
C SER A 43 -7.40 2.18 -12.58
N ASP A 44 -7.60 2.44 -11.28
CA ASP A 44 -7.85 3.78 -10.75
C ASP A 44 -6.67 4.71 -11.01
N GLY A 45 -5.43 4.26 -10.78
CA GLY A 45 -4.25 5.07 -11.04
C GLY A 45 -4.15 5.51 -12.50
N PHE A 46 -4.45 4.63 -13.45
CA PHE A 46 -4.51 4.99 -14.87
C PHE A 46 -5.71 5.89 -15.21
N ALA A 47 -6.85 5.72 -14.54
CA ALA A 47 -7.98 6.62 -14.69
C ALA A 47 -7.65 8.05 -14.25
N PHE A 48 -7.02 8.21 -13.07
CA PHE A 48 -6.53 9.50 -12.59
C PHE A 48 -5.49 10.11 -13.53
N LEU A 49 -4.54 9.30 -14.02
CA LEU A 49 -3.50 9.77 -14.92
C LEU A 49 -4.10 10.32 -16.24
N ARG A 50 -5.08 9.61 -16.83
CA ARG A 50 -5.81 10.08 -18.02
C ARG A 50 -6.62 11.36 -17.76
N ALA A 51 -7.12 11.54 -16.54
CA ALA A 51 -7.82 12.75 -16.11
C ALA A 51 -6.85 13.91 -15.76
N GLY A 52 -5.54 13.68 -15.84
CA GLY A 52 -4.51 14.66 -15.48
C GLY A 52 -4.26 14.81 -13.98
N ASP A 53 -4.87 13.96 -13.14
CA ASP A 53 -4.72 13.96 -11.69
C ASP A 53 -3.53 13.09 -11.26
N ARG A 54 -2.33 13.68 -11.33
CA ARG A 54 -1.09 12.95 -11.06
C ARG A 54 -0.91 12.64 -9.57
N VAL A 55 -1.49 13.48 -8.71
CA VAL A 55 -1.48 13.31 -7.25
C VAL A 55 -2.27 12.06 -6.84
N ASN A 56 -3.48 11.87 -7.36
CA ASN A 56 -4.26 10.67 -7.08
C ASN A 56 -3.70 9.43 -7.78
N ALA A 57 -3.16 9.57 -8.99
CA ALA A 57 -2.49 8.46 -9.68
C ALA A 57 -1.29 7.92 -8.89
N LEU A 58 -0.43 8.80 -8.36
CA LEU A 58 0.71 8.41 -7.51
C LEU A 58 0.28 7.62 -6.27
N ALA A 59 -0.73 8.13 -5.55
CA ALA A 59 -1.23 7.47 -4.36
C ALA A 59 -1.84 6.09 -4.68
N ALA A 60 -2.61 5.99 -5.77
CA ALA A 60 -3.24 4.75 -6.19
C ALA A 60 -2.21 3.68 -6.58
N PHE A 61 -1.22 4.02 -7.41
CA PHE A 61 -0.17 3.08 -7.79
C PHE A 61 0.67 2.62 -6.60
N ALA A 62 1.08 3.54 -5.72
CA ALA A 62 1.87 3.19 -4.55
C ALA A 62 1.09 2.29 -3.57
N TYR A 63 -0.17 2.60 -3.32
CA TYR A 63 -1.05 1.78 -2.47
C TYR A 63 -1.26 0.38 -3.08
N GLY A 64 -1.59 0.31 -4.37
CA GLY A 64 -1.83 -0.95 -5.04
C GLY A 64 -0.60 -1.87 -5.13
N LEU A 65 0.60 -1.32 -5.34
CA LEU A 65 1.85 -2.09 -5.27
C LEU A 65 2.15 -2.57 -3.85
N GLY A 66 1.84 -1.76 -2.83
CA GLY A 66 1.94 -2.18 -1.43
C GLY A 66 1.08 -3.41 -1.11
N TRP A 67 -0.11 -3.53 -1.72
CA TRP A 67 -0.94 -4.72 -1.63
C TRP A 67 -0.28 -5.97 -2.23
N LEU A 68 0.27 -5.86 -3.44
CA LEU A 68 0.96 -6.99 -4.09
C LEU A 68 2.16 -7.45 -3.26
N ASP A 69 2.98 -6.51 -2.81
CA ASP A 69 4.20 -6.81 -2.06
C ASP A 69 3.87 -7.41 -0.69
N ALA A 70 2.82 -6.92 -0.02
CA ALA A 70 2.32 -7.51 1.21
C ALA A 70 1.80 -8.95 1.00
N GLY A 71 1.01 -9.19 -0.05
CA GLY A 71 0.51 -10.54 -0.38
C GLY A 71 1.62 -11.54 -0.72
N SER A 72 2.64 -11.08 -1.46
CA SER A 72 3.87 -11.84 -1.75
C SER A 72 4.64 -12.15 -0.46
N ARG A 73 4.81 -11.14 0.42
CA ARG A 73 5.51 -11.31 1.70
C ARG A 73 4.83 -12.30 2.64
N LEU A 74 3.50 -12.32 2.66
CA LEU A 74 2.70 -13.25 3.47
C LEU A 74 2.65 -14.67 2.89
N GLY A 75 3.09 -14.87 1.65
CA GLY A 75 3.01 -16.15 0.95
C GLY A 75 1.63 -16.49 0.39
N LEU A 76 0.74 -15.49 0.27
CA LEU A 76 -0.53 -15.64 -0.44
C LEU A 76 -0.31 -15.67 -1.96
N LEU A 77 0.68 -14.89 -2.42
CA LEU A 77 1.14 -14.85 -3.79
C LEU A 77 2.51 -15.51 -3.93
N ALA A 78 2.83 -15.96 -5.15
CA ALA A 78 4.16 -16.47 -5.47
C ALA A 78 5.22 -15.40 -5.21
N PRO A 79 6.43 -15.76 -4.72
CA PRO A 79 7.47 -14.80 -4.40
C PRO A 79 7.82 -13.89 -5.57
N SER A 80 7.94 -12.60 -5.28
CA SER A 80 8.32 -11.55 -6.22
C SER A 80 9.32 -10.61 -5.56
N LEU A 81 10.10 -9.88 -6.36
CA LEU A 81 10.80 -8.71 -5.86
C LEU A 81 9.77 -7.68 -5.40
N ALA A 82 10.08 -6.93 -4.34
CA ALA A 82 9.26 -5.82 -3.90
C ALA A 82 9.43 -4.61 -4.83
N HIS A 83 8.41 -3.77 -4.90
CA HIS A 83 8.31 -2.62 -5.79
C HIS A 83 8.11 -1.31 -5.00
N PRO A 84 9.03 -0.96 -4.08
CA PRO A 84 8.88 0.22 -3.25
C PRO A 84 8.92 1.51 -4.08
N PRO A 85 8.21 2.57 -3.66
CA PRO A 85 8.08 3.81 -4.43
C PRO A 85 9.33 4.73 -4.35
N GLU A 86 10.52 4.18 -4.07
CA GLU A 86 11.72 4.98 -3.79
C GLU A 86 12.28 5.69 -5.02
N THR A 87 12.06 5.13 -6.21
CA THR A 87 12.67 5.59 -7.47
C THR A 87 11.71 6.42 -8.33
N VAL A 88 10.53 6.76 -7.80
CA VAL A 88 9.47 7.44 -8.55
C VAL A 88 9.66 8.95 -8.47
N ASP A 89 9.84 9.56 -9.64
CA ASP A 89 9.68 11.00 -9.84
C ASP A 89 8.33 11.24 -10.49
N ALA A 90 7.34 11.60 -9.67
CA ALA A 90 5.97 11.73 -10.14
C ALA A 90 5.76 12.96 -11.05
N GLY A 91 6.71 13.91 -11.12
CA GLY A 91 6.60 15.11 -11.95
C GLY A 91 5.27 15.84 -11.74
N ILE A 92 4.89 16.11 -10.49
CA ILE A 92 3.63 16.79 -10.16
C ILE A 92 3.74 18.27 -10.57
N PRO A 93 2.84 18.79 -11.44
CA PRO A 93 2.91 20.18 -11.86
C PRO A 93 2.53 21.12 -10.72
N GLU A 94 3.05 22.34 -10.75
CA GLU A 94 2.77 23.39 -9.76
C GLU A 94 1.27 23.67 -9.60
N SER A 95 0.49 23.54 -10.68
CA SER A 95 -0.97 23.68 -10.63
C SER A 95 -1.66 22.66 -9.70
N GLN A 96 -1.00 21.58 -9.32
CA GLN A 96 -1.47 20.56 -8.38
C GLN A 96 -0.78 20.64 -7.02
N ALA A 97 0.08 21.62 -6.76
CA ALA A 97 0.86 21.71 -5.51
C ALA A 97 -0.02 21.75 -4.26
N ALA A 98 -1.12 22.51 -4.28
CA ALA A 98 -2.07 22.56 -3.16
C ALA A 98 -2.78 21.21 -2.92
N HIS A 99 -3.14 20.50 -3.99
CA HIS A 99 -3.73 19.17 -3.89
C HIS A 99 -2.71 18.16 -3.36
N LEU A 100 -1.46 18.23 -3.82
CA LEU A 100 -0.37 17.40 -3.32
C LEU A 100 -0.15 17.64 -1.82
N ASP A 101 -0.11 18.90 -1.37
CA ASP A 101 0.07 19.26 0.03
C ASP A 101 -1.07 18.72 0.91
N GLU A 102 -2.33 18.95 0.52
CA GLU A 102 -3.50 18.41 1.23
C GLU A 102 -3.42 16.89 1.35
N LYS A 103 -3.24 16.20 0.22
CA LYS A 103 -3.33 14.75 0.17
C LYS A 103 -2.19 14.09 0.92
N THR A 104 -0.98 14.65 0.84
CA THR A 104 0.19 14.16 1.60
C THR A 104 -0.07 14.24 3.10
N HIS A 105 -0.54 15.39 3.60
CA HIS A 105 -0.82 15.54 5.04
C HIS A 105 -2.00 14.69 5.50
N ARG A 106 -3.02 14.52 4.65
CA ARG A 106 -4.13 13.61 4.95
C ARG A 106 -3.64 12.17 5.06
N TYR A 107 -2.85 11.67 4.12
CA TYR A 107 -2.34 10.29 4.14
C TYR A 107 -1.36 10.05 5.29
N ARG A 108 -0.55 11.05 5.65
CA ARG A 108 0.27 11.00 6.88
C ARG A 108 -0.61 10.74 8.10
N ARG A 109 -1.66 11.55 8.31
CA ARG A 109 -2.57 11.39 9.45
C ARG A 109 -3.31 10.07 9.42
N MET A 110 -3.77 9.64 8.24
CA MET A 110 -4.45 8.35 8.09
C MET A 110 -3.56 7.18 8.50
N LEU A 111 -2.31 7.13 7.99
CA LEU A 111 -1.39 6.06 8.35
C LEU A 111 -0.97 6.10 9.82
N ASP A 112 -0.76 7.28 10.39
CA ASP A 112 -0.49 7.46 11.81
C ASP A 112 -1.62 6.91 12.69
N ALA A 113 -2.87 7.28 12.36
CA ALA A 113 -4.06 6.81 13.05
C ALA A 113 -4.29 5.30 12.87
N ALA A 114 -4.02 4.77 11.68
CA ALA A 114 -4.12 3.34 11.43
C ALA A 114 -3.07 2.54 12.21
N LEU A 115 -1.82 3.00 12.28
CA LEU A 115 -0.77 2.39 13.11
C LEU A 115 -1.17 2.38 14.59
N ALA A 116 -1.77 3.46 15.09
CA ALA A 116 -2.27 3.53 16.46
C ALA A 116 -3.54 2.68 16.69
N GLY A 117 -4.27 2.35 15.63
CA GLY A 117 -5.59 1.73 15.66
C GLY A 117 -5.63 0.24 15.32
N VAL A 118 -4.48 -0.43 15.29
CA VAL A 118 -4.38 -1.88 15.02
C VAL A 118 -3.63 -2.62 16.12
N GLU A 119 -4.07 -3.83 16.41
CA GLU A 119 -3.37 -4.78 17.27
C GLU A 119 -3.30 -6.14 16.58
N ALA A 120 -2.24 -6.91 16.83
CA ALA A 120 -2.16 -8.26 16.31
C ALA A 120 -3.35 -9.10 16.79
N ALA A 121 -3.98 -9.84 15.88
CA ALA A 121 -5.17 -10.65 16.17
C ALA A 121 -4.81 -12.04 16.68
N ALA A 122 -3.65 -12.56 16.28
CA ALA A 122 -3.22 -13.90 16.61
C ALA A 122 -2.61 -13.99 18.01
N ASP A 123 -2.61 -15.19 18.59
CA ASP A 123 -1.94 -15.45 19.86
C ASP A 123 -0.42 -15.23 19.75
N GLU A 124 0.21 -14.74 20.82
CA GLU A 124 1.64 -14.38 20.85
C GLU A 124 2.57 -15.55 20.47
N ALA A 125 2.16 -16.79 20.76
CA ALA A 125 2.94 -17.98 20.43
C ALA A 125 2.78 -18.45 18.96
N SER A 126 1.89 -17.83 18.19
CA SER A 126 1.59 -18.25 16.82
C SER A 126 2.56 -17.66 15.79
N SER A 127 2.75 -18.36 14.67
CA SER A 127 3.52 -17.81 13.53
C SER A 127 2.86 -16.57 12.91
N LEU A 128 1.54 -16.43 13.06
CA LEU A 128 0.81 -15.25 12.57
C LEU A 128 1.07 -14.00 13.42
N GLN A 129 1.46 -14.14 14.69
CA GLN A 129 1.96 -13.02 15.48
C GLN A 129 3.23 -12.44 14.88
N ALA A 130 4.17 -13.29 14.47
CA ALA A 130 5.40 -12.84 13.82
C ALA A 130 5.09 -12.12 12.50
N ALA A 131 4.20 -12.68 11.68
CA ALA A 131 3.75 -12.06 10.43
C ALA A 131 3.08 -10.68 10.67
N ALA A 132 2.23 -10.56 11.70
CA ALA A 132 1.63 -9.28 12.08
C ALA A 132 2.70 -8.25 12.50
N GLY A 133 3.69 -8.68 13.28
CA GLY A 133 4.83 -7.85 13.68
C GLY A 133 5.67 -7.35 12.50
N GLU A 134 5.90 -8.20 11.49
CA GLU A 134 6.59 -7.82 10.26
C GLU A 134 5.79 -6.79 9.45
N PHE A 135 4.49 -7.00 9.28
CA PHE A 135 3.60 -6.08 8.56
C PHE A 135 3.53 -4.72 9.24
N TYR A 136 3.39 -4.72 10.57
CA TYR A 136 3.40 -3.49 11.37
C TYR A 136 4.73 -2.76 11.24
N SER A 137 5.85 -3.50 11.31
CA SER A 137 7.19 -2.93 11.17
C SER A 137 7.41 -2.34 9.78
N ALA A 138 6.91 -2.98 8.72
CA ALA A 138 6.95 -2.46 7.36
C ALA A 138 6.16 -1.15 7.24
N ALA A 139 4.90 -1.12 7.68
CA ALA A 139 4.06 0.07 7.66
C ALA A 139 4.69 1.23 8.45
N ARG A 140 5.22 0.96 9.65
CA ARG A 140 5.93 1.95 10.47
C ARG A 140 7.21 2.47 9.80
N GLY A 141 7.96 1.58 9.14
CA GLY A 141 9.15 1.95 8.38
C GLY A 141 8.81 2.92 7.25
N TRP A 142 7.77 2.62 6.48
CA TRP A 142 7.30 3.51 5.41
C TRP A 142 6.76 4.83 5.93
N TYR A 143 6.07 4.84 7.06
CA TYR A 143 5.67 6.08 7.74
C TYR A 143 6.89 6.94 8.09
N ALA A 144 7.91 6.35 8.72
CA ALA A 144 9.12 7.08 9.12
C ALA A 144 9.86 7.68 7.91
N GLN A 145 9.99 6.91 6.83
CA GLN A 145 10.57 7.41 5.58
C GLN A 145 9.73 8.51 4.95
N GLY A 146 8.40 8.35 4.92
CA GLY A 146 7.49 9.37 4.39
C GLY A 146 7.57 10.68 5.19
N ALA A 147 7.69 10.60 6.51
CA ALA A 147 7.90 11.75 7.38
C ALA A 147 9.24 12.45 7.06
N ALA A 148 10.32 11.69 6.88
CA ALA A 148 11.61 12.26 6.50
C ALA A 148 11.58 12.95 5.12
N CYS A 149 10.89 12.38 4.12
CA CYS A 149 10.68 13.04 2.84
C CYS A 149 9.90 14.35 2.99
N LEU A 150 8.85 14.34 3.82
CA LEU A 150 8.04 15.53 4.07
C LEU A 150 8.84 16.64 4.77
N ASP A 151 9.68 16.29 5.75
CA ASP A 151 10.58 17.23 6.44
C ASP A 151 11.64 17.80 5.47
N ALA A 152 12.08 17.01 4.48
CA ALA A 152 12.94 17.46 3.39
C ALA A 152 12.22 18.26 2.30
N GLY A 153 10.90 18.44 2.41
CA GLY A 153 10.07 19.18 1.46
C GLY A 153 9.59 18.37 0.24
N ASP A 154 9.93 17.09 0.14
CA ASP A 154 9.50 16.20 -0.95
C ASP A 154 8.16 15.54 -0.63
N ARG A 155 7.09 16.27 -0.95
CA ARG A 155 5.71 15.84 -0.71
C ARG A 155 5.29 14.66 -1.58
N ALA A 156 5.77 14.56 -2.82
CA ALA A 156 5.41 13.46 -3.70
C ALA A 156 6.02 12.14 -3.18
N ALA A 157 7.31 12.16 -2.83
CA ALA A 157 7.98 11.02 -2.22
C ALA A 157 7.34 10.62 -0.88
N ALA A 158 6.89 11.59 -0.09
CA ALA A 158 6.17 11.35 1.16
C ALA A 158 4.81 10.68 0.92
N LEU A 159 3.99 11.23 0.01
CA LEU A 159 2.67 10.68 -0.34
C LEU A 159 2.77 9.22 -0.81
N ALA A 160 3.74 8.91 -1.67
CA ALA A 160 3.93 7.56 -2.18
C ALA A 160 4.26 6.57 -1.03
N ARG A 161 5.16 6.95 -0.11
CA ARG A 161 5.53 6.12 1.04
C ARG A 161 4.38 5.93 2.03
N PHE A 162 3.62 6.99 2.34
CA PHE A 162 2.44 6.85 3.20
C PHE A 162 1.40 5.93 2.56
N SER A 163 1.14 6.09 1.26
CA SER A 163 0.17 5.24 0.52
C SER A 163 0.61 3.78 0.50
N TYR A 164 1.88 3.53 0.18
CA TYR A 164 2.45 2.17 0.16
C TYR A 164 2.41 1.53 1.55
N GLY A 165 2.83 2.25 2.60
CA GLY A 165 2.77 1.76 3.99
C GLY A 165 1.34 1.47 4.47
N TYR A 166 0.37 2.25 4.02
CA TYR A 166 -1.05 2.04 4.36
C TYR A 166 -1.58 0.70 3.83
N ALA A 167 -1.19 0.33 2.62
CA ALA A 167 -1.58 -0.93 2.01
C ALA A 167 -1.12 -2.15 2.82
N TRP A 168 0.01 -2.08 3.52
CA TRP A 168 0.47 -3.17 4.40
C TRP A 168 -0.49 -3.40 5.57
N LEU A 169 -1.04 -2.32 6.16
CA LEU A 169 -2.01 -2.46 7.25
C LEU A 169 -3.34 -3.01 6.74
N ASP A 170 -3.85 -2.46 5.64
CA ASP A 170 -5.11 -2.92 5.04
C ASP A 170 -5.03 -4.38 4.57
N ALA A 171 -3.93 -4.76 3.90
CA ALA A 171 -3.69 -6.15 3.51
C ALA A 171 -3.59 -7.07 4.73
N GLY A 172 -2.90 -6.63 5.79
CA GLY A 172 -2.82 -7.37 7.05
C GLY A 172 -4.18 -7.56 7.72
N ILE A 173 -5.04 -6.54 7.71
CA ILE A 173 -6.40 -6.63 8.26
C ILE A 173 -7.26 -7.61 7.45
N ARG A 174 -7.24 -7.51 6.11
CA ARG A 174 -8.02 -8.39 5.23
C ARG A 174 -7.51 -9.84 5.27
N ALA A 175 -6.22 -10.04 5.52
CA ALA A 175 -5.64 -11.35 5.77
C ALA A 175 -5.85 -11.86 7.22
N GLY A 176 -6.43 -11.05 8.11
CA GLY A 176 -6.71 -11.43 9.51
C GLY A 176 -5.52 -11.36 10.46
N LEU A 177 -4.43 -10.69 10.08
CA LEU A 177 -3.26 -10.46 10.95
C LEU A 177 -3.55 -9.45 12.06
N PHE A 178 -4.42 -8.48 11.79
CA PHE A 178 -4.75 -7.40 12.71
C PHE A 178 -6.24 -7.36 13.05
N ARG A 179 -6.54 -6.94 14.28
CA ARG A 179 -7.86 -6.45 14.67
C ARG A 179 -7.83 -4.93 14.79
N ILE A 180 -8.92 -4.29 14.37
CA ILE A 180 -9.07 -2.84 14.47
C ILE A 180 -9.53 -2.48 15.87
N THR A 181 -8.75 -1.64 16.56
CA THR A 181 -9.07 -1.04 17.86
C THR A 181 -9.42 0.45 17.77
N GLY A 182 -9.06 1.10 16.65
CA GLY A 182 -9.40 2.50 16.36
C GLY A 182 -10.65 2.68 15.47
N GLU A 183 -10.68 3.78 14.72
CA GLU A 183 -11.78 4.11 13.81
C GLU A 183 -11.84 3.15 12.62
N ARG A 184 -12.91 2.33 12.54
CA ARG A 184 -13.09 1.33 11.47
C ARG A 184 -13.13 1.93 10.07
N GLY A 185 -13.67 3.15 9.91
CA GLY A 185 -13.80 3.81 8.61
C GLY A 185 -12.48 4.24 7.97
N LEU A 186 -11.36 4.09 8.68
CA LEU A 186 -10.02 4.31 8.12
C LEU A 186 -9.57 3.15 7.24
N PHE A 187 -10.04 1.94 7.51
CA PHE A 187 -9.52 0.73 6.87
C PHE A 187 -10.41 0.26 5.73
N THR A 188 -9.80 -0.44 4.77
CA THR A 188 -10.53 -1.09 3.69
C THR A 188 -11.12 -2.42 4.19
N VAL A 189 -12.21 -2.36 4.96
CA VAL A 189 -12.90 -3.52 5.57
C VAL A 189 -14.35 -3.70 5.15
#